data_AF-A0A2H0INT1-F1
#
_entry.id   AF-A0A2H0INT1-F1
#
_cell.length_a   1.000
_cell.length_b   1.000
_cell.length_c   1.000
_cell.angle_alpha   90.00
_cell.angle_beta   90.00
_cell.angle_gamma   90.00
#
_symmetry.space_group_name_H-M   'P 1'
#
loop_
_entity.id
_entity.type
_entity.pdbx_description
1 polymer ?
#
loop_
_entity_poly.entity_id
_entity_poly.type
_entity_poly.pdbx_seq_one_letter_code
_entity_poly.pdbx_strand_id
1 'polypeptide(L)'
;MDTKRVHFISGLTISIFIGLHLFNHFWSILGVEKHIELMTSLRPFYRNIFVETILLLAVAIQIFSGLKLFIAKRTSVETFFEKLHIWTGLYLAVFFVIHLSAVLGGRLYLHLDTNFYFGVAGLNNFPTNLFFIPYYALAILSFFGHIAAIHSKKMRQNFLGFTPNGQSKLILAFGIVLTLVIFYGLTNHFKGVEIPTEYNLLIGK
;
A
#
# COMPACT_ATOMS: atom_id res chain seq x y z
N MET A 1 -22.86 -11.18 11.92
CA MET A 1 -21.58 -10.67 12.47
C MET A 1 -21.65 -9.14 12.47
N ASP A 2 -21.24 -8.45 13.54
CA ASP A 2 -21.28 -6.98 13.60
C ASP A 2 -20.40 -6.37 12.49
N THR A 3 -20.93 -5.35 11.81
CA THR A 3 -20.24 -4.55 10.78
C THR A 3 -18.86 -4.07 11.23
N LYS A 4 -18.70 -3.70 12.50
CA LYS A 4 -17.39 -3.30 13.07
C LYS A 4 -16.40 -4.44 13.11
N ARG A 5 -16.86 -5.65 13.44
CA ARG A 5 -16.03 -6.86 13.49
C ARG A 5 -15.61 -7.29 12.08
N VAL A 6 -16.52 -7.23 11.11
CA VAL A 6 -16.23 -7.49 9.70
C VAL A 6 -15.16 -6.53 9.19
N HIS A 7 -15.33 -5.22 9.42
CA HIS A 7 -14.34 -4.20 9.05
C HIS A 7 -12.99 -4.44 9.73
N PHE A 8 -12.98 -4.76 11.03
CA PHE A 8 -11.72 -5.01 11.73
C PHE A 8 -10.97 -6.23 11.17
N ILE A 9 -11.67 -7.34 10.95
CA ILE A 9 -11.05 -8.57 10.43
C ILE A 9 -10.54 -8.35 9.00
N SER A 10 -11.32 -7.72 8.12
CA SER A 10 -10.86 -7.45 6.75
C SER A 10 -9.65 -6.51 6.73
N GLY A 11 -9.62 -5.49 7.59
CA GLY A 11 -8.48 -4.59 7.72
C GLY A 11 -7.22 -5.32 8.21
N LEU A 12 -7.35 -6.25 9.16
CA LEU A 12 -6.24 -7.08 9.62
C LEU A 12 -5.71 -7.99 8.50
N THR A 13 -6.60 -8.67 7.77
CA THR A 13 -6.24 -9.53 6.64
C THR A 13 -5.44 -8.77 5.59
N ILE A 14 -5.90 -7.58 5.19
CA ILE A 14 -5.20 -6.74 4.21
C ILE A 14 -3.88 -6.23 4.77
N SER A 15 -3.82 -5.87 6.05
CA SER A 15 -2.57 -5.36 6.66
C SER A 15 -1.46 -6.41 6.61
N ILE A 16 -1.78 -7.69 6.80
CA ILE A 16 -0.82 -8.80 6.66
C ILE A 16 -0.32 -8.88 5.22
N PHE A 17 -1.24 -8.85 4.24
CA PHE A 17 -0.86 -8.87 2.82
C PHE A 17 0.00 -7.67 2.43
N ILE A 18 -0.38 -6.45 2.85
CA ILE A 18 0.40 -5.23 2.59
C ILE A 18 1.78 -5.33 3.23
N GLY A 19 1.90 -5.89 4.43
CA GLY A 19 3.20 -6.13 5.07
C GLY A 19 4.12 -6.97 4.20
N LEU A 20 3.63 -8.12 3.70
CA LEU A 20 4.38 -8.98 2.78
C LEU A 20 4.68 -8.28 1.44
N HIS A 21 3.72 -7.52 0.92
CA HIS A 21 3.85 -6.78 -0.33
C HIS A 21 4.92 -5.68 -0.26
N LEU A 22 4.91 -4.88 0.82
CA LEU A 22 5.92 -3.85 1.06
C LEU A 22 7.28 -4.47 1.37
N PHE A 23 7.34 -5.61 2.06
CA PHE A 23 8.58 -6.35 2.26
C PHE A 23 9.18 -6.81 0.93
N ASN A 24 8.35 -7.31 0.00
CA ASN A 24 8.80 -7.65 -1.34
C ASN A 24 9.36 -6.42 -2.09
N HIS A 25 8.68 -5.27 -2.02
CA HIS A 25 9.19 -4.02 -2.61
C HIS A 25 10.47 -3.52 -1.95
N PHE A 26 10.60 -3.63 -0.63
CA PHE A 26 11.83 -3.32 0.08
C PHE A 26 13.00 -4.16 -0.43
N TRP A 27 12.76 -5.41 -0.81
CA TRP A 27 13.79 -6.30 -1.36
C TRP A 27 14.40 -5.83 -2.69
N SER A 28 13.75 -4.88 -3.38
CA SER A 28 14.31 -4.24 -4.59
C SER A 28 15.62 -3.51 -4.36
N ILE A 29 15.99 -3.18 -3.11
CA ILE A 29 17.31 -2.64 -2.78
C ILE A 29 18.45 -3.60 -3.16
N LEU A 30 18.15 -4.90 -3.27
CA LEU A 30 19.10 -5.94 -3.65
C LEU A 30 19.11 -6.21 -5.17
N GLY A 31 18.31 -5.47 -5.94
CA GLY A 31 18.17 -5.63 -7.38
C GLY A 31 16.81 -6.19 -7.81
N VAL A 32 16.57 -6.10 -9.13
CA VAL A 32 15.31 -6.52 -9.76
C VAL A 32 15.12 -8.02 -9.63
N GLU A 33 16.19 -8.80 -9.80
CA GLU A 33 16.18 -10.26 -9.73
C GLU A 33 15.73 -10.73 -8.34
N LYS A 34 16.24 -10.09 -7.27
CA LYS A 34 15.88 -10.43 -5.90
C LYS A 34 14.44 -10.08 -5.58
N HIS A 35 13.94 -8.93 -6.05
CA HIS A 35 12.51 -8.61 -5.95
C HIS A 35 11.65 -9.65 -6.67
N ILE A 36 11.99 -10.01 -7.90
CA ILE A 36 11.21 -10.98 -8.69
C ILE A 36 11.28 -12.39 -8.08
N GLU A 37 12.43 -12.81 -7.56
CA GLU A 37 12.61 -14.09 -6.87
C GLU A 37 11.68 -14.20 -5.65
N LEU A 38 11.71 -13.18 -4.77
CA LEU A 38 10.84 -13.14 -3.59
C LEU A 38 9.36 -13.04 -3.98
N MET A 39 9.03 -12.23 -4.99
CA MET A 39 7.67 -12.12 -5.50
C MET A 39 7.17 -13.48 -6.01
N THR A 40 8.00 -14.19 -6.77
CA THR A 40 7.65 -15.49 -7.35
C THR A 40 7.44 -16.55 -6.27
N SER A 41 8.18 -16.52 -5.17
CA SER A 41 7.95 -17.44 -4.05
C SER A 41 6.65 -17.14 -3.26
N LEU A 42 6.25 -15.86 -3.20
CA LEU A 42 5.02 -15.43 -2.51
C LEU A 42 3.75 -15.61 -3.38
N ARG A 43 3.86 -15.49 -4.71
CA ARG A 43 2.72 -15.55 -5.65
C ARG A 43 1.84 -16.78 -5.51
N PRO A 44 2.35 -18.02 -5.37
CA PRO A 44 1.52 -19.21 -5.19
C PRO A 44 0.56 -19.12 -4.00
N PHE A 45 0.91 -18.33 -2.98
CA PHE A 45 0.05 -18.09 -1.84
C PHE A 45 -1.01 -17.03 -2.14
N TYR A 46 -0.60 -15.80 -2.49
CA TYR A 46 -1.56 -14.69 -2.59
C TYR A 46 -2.31 -14.58 -3.92
N ARG A 47 -1.82 -15.24 -4.99
CA ARG A 47 -2.55 -15.41 -6.26
C ARG A 47 -3.28 -16.76 -6.35
N ASN A 48 -3.34 -17.52 -5.26
CA ASN A 48 -4.23 -18.65 -5.16
C ASN A 48 -5.69 -18.16 -5.25
N ILE A 49 -6.55 -18.84 -6.01
CA ILE A 49 -7.93 -18.41 -6.24
C ILE A 49 -8.71 -18.12 -4.94
N PHE A 50 -8.53 -18.93 -3.89
CA PHE A 50 -9.22 -18.74 -2.62
C PHE A 50 -8.66 -17.54 -1.86
N VAL A 51 -7.33 -17.43 -1.75
CA VAL A 51 -6.67 -16.34 -1.03
C VAL A 51 -6.89 -15.00 -1.74
N GLU A 52 -6.73 -14.97 -3.06
CA GLU A 52 -6.98 -13.77 -3.88
C GLU A 52 -8.44 -13.33 -3.75
N THR A 53 -9.40 -14.25 -3.81
CA THR A 53 -10.83 -13.92 -3.60
C THR A 53 -11.08 -13.33 -2.22
N ILE A 54 -10.51 -13.93 -1.16
CA ILE A 54 -10.63 -13.40 0.21
C ILE A 54 -10.02 -12.00 0.32
N LEU A 55 -8.85 -11.77 -0.28
CA LEU A 55 -8.19 -10.46 -0.28
C LEU A 55 -9.04 -9.41 -1.02
N LEU A 56 -9.55 -9.74 -2.21
CA LEU A 56 -10.40 -8.83 -2.98
C LEU A 56 -11.70 -8.48 -2.24
N LEU A 57 -12.35 -9.47 -1.61
CA LEU A 57 -13.52 -9.23 -0.77
C LEU A 57 -13.19 -8.37 0.45
N ALA A 58 -12.06 -8.63 1.10
CA ALA A 58 -11.61 -7.82 2.23
C ALA A 58 -11.41 -6.36 1.79
N VAL A 59 -10.76 -6.12 0.64
CA VAL A 59 -10.53 -4.77 0.09
C VAL A 59 -11.85 -4.09 -0.25
N ALA A 60 -12.77 -4.78 -0.90
CA ALA A 60 -14.11 -4.25 -1.19
C ALA A 60 -14.83 -3.83 0.10
N ILE A 61 -14.83 -4.70 1.11
CA ILE A 61 -15.38 -4.38 2.44
C ILE A 61 -14.71 -3.13 3.00
N GLN A 62 -13.39 -3.04 3.00
CA GLN A 62 -12.65 -1.87 3.50
C GLN A 62 -13.02 -0.58 2.78
N ILE A 63 -13.12 -0.60 1.45
CA ILE A 63 -13.52 0.56 0.66
C ILE A 63 -14.92 1.03 1.09
N PHE A 64 -15.93 0.16 1.04
CA PHE A 64 -17.32 0.57 1.33
C PHE A 64 -17.53 0.97 2.78
N SER A 65 -16.99 0.19 3.73
CA SER A 65 -17.15 0.48 5.16
C SER A 65 -16.29 1.67 5.60
N GLY A 66 -15.08 1.82 5.06
CA GLY A 66 -14.19 2.95 5.30
C GLY A 66 -14.76 4.27 4.79
N LEU A 67 -15.36 4.29 3.59
CA LEU A 67 -16.04 5.48 3.06
C LEU A 67 -17.23 5.90 3.93
N LYS A 68 -18.05 4.94 4.39
CA LYS A 68 -19.13 5.22 5.34
C LYS A 68 -18.61 5.83 6.63
N LEU A 69 -17.51 5.28 7.18
CA LEU A 69 -16.88 5.81 8.40
C LEU A 69 -16.30 7.22 8.19
N PHE A 70 -15.69 7.48 7.04
CA PHE A 70 -15.19 8.80 6.68
C PHE A 70 -16.34 9.83 6.67
N ILE A 71 -17.42 9.55 5.93
CA ILE A 71 -18.58 10.45 5.82
C ILE A 71 -19.19 10.73 7.20
N ALA A 72 -19.34 9.70 8.03
CA ALA A 72 -19.95 9.83 9.34
C ALA A 72 -19.11 10.62 10.36
N LYS A 73 -17.78 10.68 10.19
CA LYS A 73 -16.86 11.24 11.20
C LYS A 73 -16.08 12.47 10.74
N ARG A 74 -16.07 12.80 9.45
CA ARG A 74 -15.24 13.87 8.90
C ARG A 74 -15.43 15.24 9.54
N THR A 75 -16.61 15.52 10.12
CA THR A 75 -16.93 16.80 10.77
C THR A 75 -16.71 16.78 12.29
N SER A 76 -16.43 15.63 12.89
CA SER A 76 -16.31 15.46 14.36
C SER A 76 -14.91 15.08 14.84
N VAL A 77 -13.92 15.00 13.93
CA VAL A 77 -12.53 14.73 14.29
C VAL A 77 -11.80 16.02 14.68
N GLU A 78 -11.18 16.03 15.87
CA GLU A 78 -10.53 17.22 16.40
C GLU A 78 -9.02 17.05 16.47
N THR A 79 -8.57 15.89 16.93
CA THR A 79 -7.15 15.62 17.18
C THR A 79 -6.38 15.25 15.91
N PHE A 80 -5.05 15.41 15.95
CA PHE A 80 -4.17 15.07 14.84
C PHE A 80 -4.35 13.62 14.38
N PHE A 81 -4.31 12.65 15.30
CA PHE A 81 -4.43 11.23 14.95
C PHE A 81 -5.83 10.85 14.46
N GLU A 82 -6.89 11.51 14.94
CA GLU A 82 -8.24 11.28 14.42
C GLU A 82 -8.38 11.78 12.98
N LYS A 83 -7.87 12.98 12.68
CA LYS A 83 -7.82 13.51 11.32
C LYS A 83 -6.98 12.61 10.42
N LEU A 84 -5.79 12.22 10.88
CA LEU A 84 -4.90 11.31 10.16
C LEU A 84 -5.62 10.00 9.83
N HIS A 85 -6.34 9.39 10.78
CA HIS A 85 -7.07 8.15 10.58
C HIS A 85 -8.06 8.25 9.40
N ILE A 86 -8.92 9.26 9.41
CA ILE A 86 -9.99 9.37 8.42
C ILE A 86 -9.46 9.74 7.03
N TRP A 87 -8.45 10.61 6.95
CA TRP A 87 -7.91 11.07 5.67
C TRP A 87 -7.03 10.02 5.01
N THR A 88 -6.20 9.32 5.79
CA THR A 88 -5.44 8.18 5.27
C THR A 88 -6.36 7.03 4.88
N GLY A 89 -7.44 6.79 5.63
CA GLY A 89 -8.46 5.81 5.26
C GLY A 89 -9.15 6.15 3.93
N LEU A 90 -9.49 7.43 3.71
CA LEU A 90 -10.05 7.88 2.44
C LEU A 90 -9.04 7.69 1.29
N TYR A 91 -7.79 8.11 1.49
CA TYR A 91 -6.75 7.96 0.48
C TYR A 91 -6.54 6.48 0.11
N LEU A 92 -6.44 5.59 1.11
CA LEU A 92 -6.30 4.15 0.87
C LEU A 92 -7.48 3.56 0.09
N ALA A 93 -8.71 4.01 0.36
CA ALA A 93 -9.87 3.57 -0.40
C ALA A 93 -9.75 3.95 -1.89
N VAL A 94 -9.37 5.20 -2.18
CA VAL A 94 -9.13 5.67 -3.56
C VAL A 94 -7.95 4.92 -4.20
N PHE A 95 -6.86 4.77 -3.45
CA PHE A 95 -5.67 4.05 -3.88
C PHE A 95 -6.00 2.62 -4.27
N PHE A 96 -6.75 1.88 -3.45
CA PHE A 96 -7.15 0.50 -3.76
C PHE A 96 -7.99 0.41 -5.02
N VAL A 97 -8.95 1.31 -5.22
CA VAL A 97 -9.75 1.31 -6.46
C VAL A 97 -8.84 1.43 -7.68
N ILE A 98 -7.96 2.43 -7.71
CA ILE A 98 -7.07 2.68 -8.86
C ILE A 98 -6.05 1.54 -9.01
N HIS A 99 -5.37 1.18 -7.93
CA HIS A 99 -4.27 0.22 -7.92
C HIS A 99 -4.73 -1.19 -8.32
N LEU A 100 -5.82 -1.68 -7.71
CA LEU A 100 -6.34 -3.01 -8.04
C LEU A 100 -6.90 -3.03 -9.46
N SER A 101 -7.55 -1.95 -9.92
CA SER A 101 -8.03 -1.87 -11.31
C SER A 101 -6.87 -1.95 -12.30
N ALA A 102 -5.75 -1.26 -12.02
CA ALA A 102 -4.56 -1.33 -12.87
C ALA A 102 -3.93 -2.73 -12.86
N VAL A 103 -3.74 -3.34 -11.68
CA VAL A 103 -3.14 -4.69 -11.56
C VAL A 103 -4.03 -5.76 -12.20
N LEU A 104 -5.34 -5.76 -11.92
CA LEU A 104 -6.26 -6.71 -12.52
C LEU A 104 -6.41 -6.45 -14.02
N GLY A 105 -6.47 -5.19 -14.43
CA GLY A 105 -6.59 -4.85 -15.85
C GLY A 105 -5.35 -5.22 -16.66
N GLY A 106 -4.16 -4.96 -16.11
CA GLY A 106 -2.89 -5.40 -16.68
C GLY A 106 -2.84 -6.91 -16.90
N ARG A 107 -3.34 -7.68 -15.93
CA ARG A 107 -3.36 -9.14 -16.00
C ARG A 107 -4.44 -9.70 -16.93
N LEU A 108 -5.67 -9.20 -16.81
CA LEU A 108 -6.85 -9.80 -17.44
C LEU A 108 -7.09 -9.29 -18.86
N TYR A 109 -6.75 -8.03 -19.15
CA TYR A 109 -6.99 -7.40 -20.46
C TYR A 109 -5.72 -7.17 -21.26
N LEU A 110 -4.62 -6.77 -20.61
CA LEU A 110 -3.35 -6.50 -21.29
C LEU A 110 -2.45 -7.73 -21.36
N HIS A 111 -2.83 -8.82 -20.67
CA HIS A 111 -2.07 -10.06 -20.57
C HIS A 111 -0.61 -9.86 -20.12
N LEU A 112 -0.34 -8.81 -19.35
CA LEU A 112 0.97 -8.50 -18.80
C LEU A 112 1.18 -9.26 -17.48
N ASP A 113 2.43 -9.66 -17.23
CA ASP A 113 2.80 -10.06 -15.89
C ASP A 113 2.91 -8.82 -14.99
N THR A 114 2.02 -8.73 -14.00
CA THR A 114 2.05 -7.64 -13.01
C THR A 114 3.18 -7.86 -12.00
N ASN A 115 4.41 -7.76 -12.48
CA ASN A 115 5.67 -7.97 -11.76
C ASN A 115 6.34 -6.64 -11.41
N PHE A 116 7.64 -6.68 -11.11
CA PHE A 116 8.45 -5.50 -10.86
C PHE A 116 8.30 -4.44 -11.96
N TYR A 117 8.53 -4.82 -13.22
CA TYR A 117 8.51 -3.90 -14.37
C TYR A 117 7.15 -3.23 -14.55
N PHE A 118 6.05 -3.96 -14.37
CA PHE A 118 4.70 -3.39 -14.37
C PHE A 118 4.54 -2.28 -13.32
N GLY A 119 5.05 -2.51 -12.10
CA GLY A 119 4.95 -1.54 -11.01
C GLY A 119 5.87 -0.33 -11.17
N VAL A 120 7.05 -0.51 -11.77
CA VAL A 120 8.06 0.56 -11.85
C VAL A 120 8.07 1.32 -13.18
N ALA A 121 7.35 0.84 -14.20
CA ALA A 121 7.30 1.47 -15.53
C ALA A 121 6.93 2.97 -15.43
N GLY A 122 5.81 3.27 -14.76
CA GLY A 122 5.38 4.64 -14.55
C GLY A 122 6.30 5.45 -13.63
N LEU A 123 6.91 4.80 -12.63
CA LEU A 123 7.82 5.44 -11.67
C LEU A 123 9.14 5.88 -12.31
N ASN A 124 9.64 5.14 -13.30
CA ASN A 124 10.95 5.36 -13.91
C ASN A 124 10.91 6.07 -15.28
N ASN A 125 9.73 6.50 -15.75
CA ASN A 125 9.61 7.23 -17.01
C ASN A 125 9.00 8.62 -16.79
N PHE A 126 9.60 9.63 -17.41
CA PHE A 126 9.01 10.95 -17.52
C PHE A 126 8.07 11.02 -18.74
N PRO A 127 6.89 11.65 -18.66
CA PRO A 127 6.36 12.42 -17.52
C PRO A 127 5.51 11.61 -16.53
N THR A 128 5.32 10.30 -16.75
CA THR A 128 4.42 9.48 -15.92
C THR A 128 4.83 9.44 -14.44
N ASN A 129 6.12 9.56 -14.15
CA ASN A 129 6.66 9.59 -12.79
C ASN A 129 6.11 10.74 -11.94
N LEU A 130 5.71 11.86 -12.54
CA LEU A 130 5.06 12.98 -11.84
C LEU A 130 3.75 12.58 -11.17
N PHE A 131 3.06 11.56 -11.72
CA PHE A 131 1.89 10.96 -11.10
C PHE A 131 2.27 9.84 -10.13
N PHE A 132 3.12 8.90 -10.56
CA PHE A 132 3.40 7.67 -9.80
C PHE A 132 4.22 7.90 -8.53
N ILE A 133 5.14 8.87 -8.51
CA ILE A 133 5.93 9.21 -7.31
C ILE A 133 4.99 9.64 -6.15
N PRO A 134 4.19 10.71 -6.28
CA PRO A 134 3.30 11.11 -5.19
C PRO A 134 2.21 10.07 -4.92
N TYR A 135 1.72 9.38 -5.94
CA TYR A 135 0.72 8.32 -5.79
C TYR A 135 1.22 7.16 -4.93
N TYR A 136 2.39 6.59 -5.22
CA TYR A 136 2.93 5.49 -4.40
C TYR A 136 3.43 5.95 -3.03
N ALA A 137 4.03 7.14 -2.95
CA ALA A 137 4.50 7.67 -1.67
C ALA A 137 3.33 7.88 -0.70
N LEU A 138 2.25 8.54 -1.16
CA LEU A 138 1.06 8.75 -0.34
C LEU A 138 0.38 7.45 0.05
N ALA A 139 0.47 6.39 -0.76
CA ALA A 139 -0.07 5.07 -0.41
C ALA A 139 0.64 4.46 0.80
N ILE A 140 1.98 4.42 0.77
CA ILE A 140 2.79 3.89 1.86
C ILE A 140 2.60 4.76 3.11
N LEU A 141 2.72 6.08 2.97
CA LEU A 141 2.52 7.02 4.09
C LEU A 141 1.11 6.93 4.68
N SER A 142 0.08 6.77 3.85
CA SER A 142 -1.30 6.59 4.32
C SER A 142 -1.46 5.27 5.05
N PHE A 143 -0.86 4.18 4.58
CA PHE A 143 -0.89 2.90 5.29
C PHE A 143 -0.29 3.03 6.69
N PHE A 144 0.93 3.54 6.82
CA PHE A 144 1.55 3.72 8.15
C PHE A 144 0.84 4.78 9.00
N GLY A 145 0.31 5.84 8.39
CA GLY A 145 -0.50 6.83 9.10
C GLY A 145 -1.81 6.27 9.65
N HIS A 146 -2.45 5.39 8.89
CA HIS A 146 -3.65 4.69 9.32
C HIS A 146 -3.36 3.77 10.51
N ILE A 147 -2.28 2.97 10.42
CA ILE A 147 -1.83 2.11 11.52
C ILE A 147 -1.42 2.93 12.75
N ALA A 148 -0.68 4.02 12.57
CA ALA A 148 -0.27 4.92 13.65
C ALA A 148 -1.47 5.51 14.39
N ALA A 149 -2.52 5.90 13.67
CA ALA A 149 -3.74 6.41 14.26
C ALA A 149 -4.54 5.33 15.01
N ILE A 150 -4.62 4.11 14.46
CA ILE A 150 -5.22 2.96 15.17
C ILE A 150 -4.44 2.66 16.44
N HIS A 151 -3.11 2.68 16.37
CA HIS A 151 -2.21 2.45 17.51
C HIS A 151 -2.41 3.48 18.60
N SER A 152 -2.40 4.78 18.26
CA SER A 152 -2.65 5.88 19.20
C SER A 152 -3.99 5.70 19.91
N LYS A 153 -5.03 5.27 19.18
CA LYS A 153 -6.37 5.08 19.72
C LYS A 153 -6.51 3.85 20.63
N LYS A 154 -5.83 2.75 20.32
CA LYS A 154 -6.02 1.45 21.00
C LYS A 154 -4.97 1.16 22.08
N MET A 155 -3.74 1.60 21.87
CA MET A 155 -2.65 1.36 22.81
C MET A 155 -2.88 2.14 24.10
N ARG A 156 -2.58 1.51 25.24
CA ARG A 156 -2.72 2.12 26.58
C ARG A 156 -1.40 2.12 27.37
N GLN A 157 -0.44 1.32 26.94
CA GLN A 157 0.80 1.10 27.67
C GLN A 157 1.95 1.93 27.08
N ASN A 158 2.79 2.44 27.98
CA ASN A 158 4.09 2.96 27.60
C ASN A 158 5.02 1.79 27.28
N PHE A 159 5.88 1.95 26.28
CA PHE A 159 6.83 0.93 25.87
C PHE A 159 8.15 1.61 25.52
N LEU A 160 9.25 1.10 26.08
CA LEU A 160 10.60 1.66 25.94
C LEU A 160 10.66 3.18 26.22
N GLY A 161 9.91 3.65 27.22
CA GLY A 161 9.86 5.08 27.59
C GLY A 161 8.98 5.96 26.69
N PHE A 162 8.42 5.43 25.60
CA PHE A 162 7.51 6.17 24.72
C PHE A 162 6.05 6.01 25.12
N THR A 163 5.33 7.13 25.18
CA THR A 163 3.85 7.13 25.29
C THR A 163 3.20 6.53 24.04
N PRO A 164 1.94 6.09 24.08
CA PRO A 164 1.21 5.62 22.89
C PRO A 164 1.30 6.57 21.70
N ASN A 165 1.19 7.88 21.94
CA ASN A 165 1.36 8.90 20.89
C ASN A 165 2.80 9.01 20.40
N GLY A 166 3.79 8.83 21.28
CA GLY A 166 5.20 8.74 20.89
C GLY A 166 5.47 7.54 19.99
N GLN A 167 4.94 6.37 20.35
CA GLN A 167 5.02 5.14 19.55
C GLN A 167 4.37 5.34 18.16
N SER A 168 3.19 5.98 18.10
CA SER A 168 2.55 6.31 16.82
C SER A 168 3.37 7.25 15.94
N LYS A 169 4.11 8.20 16.53
CA LYS A 169 5.05 9.04 15.76
C LYS A 169 6.23 8.21 15.21
N LEU A 170 6.71 7.22 15.95
CA LEU A 170 7.74 6.30 15.44
C LEU A 170 7.22 5.45 14.27
N ILE A 171 5.97 5.00 14.31
CA ILE A 171 5.33 4.29 13.18
C ILE A 171 5.29 5.19 11.94
N LEU A 172 4.94 6.47 12.10
CA LEU A 172 4.97 7.45 11.01
C LEU A 172 6.37 7.66 10.45
N ALA A 173 7.36 7.86 11.32
CA ALA A 173 8.75 8.04 10.92
C ALA A 173 9.28 6.81 10.15
N PHE A 174 8.95 5.61 10.62
CA PHE A 174 9.28 4.38 9.92
C PHE A 174 8.64 4.33 8.52
N GLY A 175 7.37 4.72 8.37
CA GLY A 175 6.71 4.78 7.06
C GLY A 175 7.38 5.75 6.08
N ILE A 176 7.91 6.88 6.56
CA ILE A 176 8.68 7.83 5.75
C ILE A 176 9.99 7.20 5.30
N VAL A 177 10.76 6.64 6.23
CA VAL A 177 12.04 5.98 5.91
C VAL A 177 11.82 4.83 4.94
N LEU A 178 10.81 3.99 5.17
CA LEU A 178 10.51 2.85 4.29
C LEU A 178 10.12 3.31 2.89
N THR A 179 9.34 4.39 2.74
CA THR A 179 9.01 4.98 1.44
C THR A 179 10.28 5.36 0.68
N LEU A 180 11.21 6.06 1.33
CA LEU A 180 12.47 6.47 0.71
C LEU A 180 13.33 5.27 0.28
N VAL A 181 13.43 4.25 1.13
CA VAL A 181 14.21 3.04 0.84
C VAL A 181 13.58 2.23 -0.30
N ILE A 182 12.25 2.09 -0.31
CA ILE A 182 11.55 1.42 -1.40
C ILE A 182 11.77 2.18 -2.71
N PHE A 183 11.65 3.50 -2.73
CA PHE A 183 11.89 4.28 -3.95
C PHE A 183 13.34 4.21 -4.42
N TYR A 184 14.30 4.19 -3.48
CA TYR A 184 15.69 3.95 -3.80
C TYR A 184 15.88 2.60 -4.52
N GLY A 185 15.28 1.51 -4.04
CA GLY A 185 15.34 0.20 -4.70
C GLY A 185 14.58 0.14 -6.03
N LEU A 186 13.32 0.60 -6.07
CA LEU A 186 12.45 0.55 -7.26
C LEU A 186 12.92 1.44 -8.43
N THR A 187 13.86 2.36 -8.17
CA THR A 187 14.47 3.22 -9.20
C THR A 187 15.90 2.81 -9.55
N ASN A 188 16.31 1.59 -9.16
CA ASN A 188 17.69 1.12 -9.30
C ASN A 188 18.68 2.15 -8.75
N HIS A 189 18.48 2.55 -7.50
CA HIS A 189 19.32 3.51 -6.81
C HIS A 189 19.29 4.90 -7.46
N PHE A 190 18.12 5.34 -7.91
CA PHE A 190 17.89 6.56 -8.69
C PHE A 190 18.60 6.65 -10.05
N LYS A 191 19.14 5.53 -10.55
CA LYS A 191 19.74 5.46 -11.89
C LYS A 191 18.70 5.23 -13.00
N GLY A 192 17.47 4.90 -12.62
CA GLY A 192 16.42 4.49 -13.55
C GLY A 192 16.47 2.99 -13.84
N VAL A 193 15.31 2.46 -14.21
CA VAL A 193 15.14 1.06 -14.63
C VAL A 193 14.82 1.04 -16.12
N GLU A 194 15.53 0.23 -16.89
CA GLU A 194 15.18 -0.05 -18.27
C GLU A 194 13.91 -0.89 -18.31
N ILE A 195 12.88 -0.38 -19.00
CA ILE A 195 11.57 -1.00 -19.05
C ILE A 195 11.48 -1.90 -20.29
N PRO A 196 11.18 -3.20 -20.15
CA PRO A 196 11.00 -4.10 -21.29
C PRO A 196 9.88 -3.62 -22.20
N THR A 197 10.01 -3.90 -23.50
CA THR A 197 9.12 -3.39 -24.55
C THR A 197 7.65 -3.76 -24.35
N GLU A 198 7.37 -4.92 -23.76
CA GLU A 198 6.00 -5.35 -23.43
C GLU A 198 5.27 -4.41 -22.46
N TYR A 199 5.99 -3.62 -21.65
CA TYR A 199 5.40 -2.65 -20.71
C TYR A 199 5.34 -1.21 -21.27
N ASN A 200 5.80 -0.97 -22.51
CA ASN A 200 5.83 0.37 -23.11
C ASN A 200 4.44 1.03 -23.22
N LEU A 201 3.40 0.21 -23.44
CA LEU A 201 2.01 0.67 -23.47
C LEU A 201 1.58 1.36 -22.15
N LEU A 202 2.20 1.04 -21.01
CA LEU A 202 1.91 1.66 -19.72
C LEU A 202 2.44 3.09 -19.61
N ILE A 203 3.38 3.45 -20.48
CA ILE A 203 4.09 4.74 -20.49
C ILE A 203 3.89 5.49 -21.82
N GLY A 204 2.93 5.05 -22.65
CA GLY A 204 2.57 5.71 -23.90
C GLY A 204 3.65 5.65 -24.99
N LYS A 205 4.45 4.56 -25.00
CA LYS A 205 5.44 4.26 -26.04
C LYS A 205 5.00 3.09 -26.91
#